data_AF-A0A1M5QAL1-F1
#
_entry.id   AF-A0A1M5QAL1-F1
#
_cell.length_a   1.000
_cell.length_b   1.000
_cell.length_c   1.000
_cell.angle_alpha   90.00
_cell.angle_beta   90.00
_cell.angle_gamma   90.00
#
_symmetry.space_group_name_H-M   'P 1'
#
loop_
_entity.id
_entity.type
_entity.pdbx_description
1 polymer ?
#
loop_
_entity_poly.entity_id
_entity_poly.type
_entity_poly.pdbx_seq_one_letter_code
_entity_poly.pdbx_strand_id
1 'polypeptide(L)'
;MLCIICRKDKDDMSDEHVIPDSLGGYYHIFNVCETCNSKMGEKVDSPLVNHKLTELYRFAQEIEGKKGIVPNPFSGIFLEEGNPDVKARVDINKEGKLEVLYHPAIKLTEDAGVVQSIEIAVDSKDEGRIDGILQKIVTRKGIPESAIIKGERRREIRTGGVGGRWEIDILKFKIGLLKIAYEFAVDSIPEFFSDVDAIKISEILKNANYEGAKEYAKIGSGLQPEIFEPFVNYLDLSSRKHYLVLTPAKFGLLCLVKLHNLFSIGIVLSKRKFLDFTETVIGVNDIDGRSFRKLRIPDLINECMGPVHTRFCYYFHDEHERAKGEPEVNSPGYRYEGNDKAEIPLYKKNGERYPFLAHQLLERSVCQSRKDENWQIEVFWFDEIQEYYVKSVGSGNMYRVIALEMSREQIRKV
;
A
#
# COMPACT_ATOMS: atom_id res chain seq x y z
N MET A 1 13.16 -25.98 14.90
CA MET A 1 13.33 -24.90 13.90
C MET A 1 13.48 -23.57 14.62
N LEU A 2 14.21 -22.59 14.08
CA LEU A 2 14.45 -21.31 14.75
C LEU A 2 13.31 -20.31 14.50
N CYS A 3 12.68 -19.82 15.57
CA CYS A 3 11.64 -18.79 15.46
C CYS A 3 12.24 -17.40 15.24
N ILE A 4 11.78 -16.64 14.24
CA ILE A 4 12.35 -15.34 13.90
C ILE A 4 12.03 -14.24 14.94
N ILE A 5 10.93 -14.39 15.69
CA ILE A 5 10.50 -13.41 16.70
C ILE A 5 11.20 -13.64 18.04
N CYS A 6 11.10 -14.85 18.61
CA CYS A 6 11.74 -15.13 19.89
C CYS A 6 13.20 -15.56 19.80
N ARG A 7 13.69 -15.85 18.58
CA ARG A 7 15.07 -16.29 18.30
C ARG A 7 15.48 -17.52 19.10
N LYS A 8 14.54 -18.44 19.32
CA LYS A 8 14.75 -19.72 20.00
C LYS A 8 14.33 -20.87 19.11
N ASP A 9 14.97 -22.02 19.28
CA ASP A 9 14.52 -23.25 18.68
C ASP A 9 13.17 -23.68 19.26
N LYS A 10 12.27 -24.04 18.36
CA LYS A 10 10.87 -24.37 18.60
C LYS A 10 10.45 -25.53 17.71
N ASP A 11 9.58 -26.36 18.24
CA ASP A 11 8.98 -27.50 17.53
C ASP A 11 7.54 -27.17 17.09
N ASP A 12 6.93 -26.14 17.69
CA ASP A 12 5.58 -25.62 17.46
C ASP A 12 5.58 -24.43 16.48
N MET A 13 5.95 -24.67 15.21
CA MET A 13 5.87 -23.64 14.18
C MET A 13 4.46 -23.47 13.64
N SER A 14 4.10 -22.23 13.31
CA SER A 14 2.76 -21.84 12.86
C SER A 14 2.76 -21.32 11.43
N ASP A 15 1.58 -21.33 10.81
CA ASP A 15 1.29 -20.68 9.53
C ASP A 15 0.99 -19.20 9.78
N GLU A 16 2.01 -18.35 9.68
CA GLU A 16 1.93 -16.92 9.97
C GLU A 16 1.64 -16.12 8.70
N HIS A 17 0.62 -15.26 8.76
CA HIS A 17 0.31 -14.34 7.67
C HIS A 17 1.11 -13.06 7.86
N VAL A 18 2.02 -12.77 6.94
CA VAL A 18 2.87 -11.58 7.02
C VAL A 18 2.02 -10.31 6.98
N ILE A 19 1.12 -10.22 5.99
CA ILE A 19 0.03 -9.25 5.99
C ILE A 19 -1.19 -9.94 6.61
N PRO A 20 -1.88 -9.34 7.60
CA PRO A 20 -3.04 -9.97 8.23
C PRO A 20 -4.11 -10.41 7.23
N ASP A 21 -4.60 -11.64 7.38
CA ASP A 21 -5.70 -12.23 6.58
C ASP A 21 -6.93 -11.31 6.51
N SER A 22 -7.28 -10.63 7.61
CA SER A 22 -8.39 -9.67 7.66
C SER A 22 -8.23 -8.44 6.76
N LEU A 23 -7.03 -8.22 6.22
CA LEU A 23 -6.73 -7.18 5.24
C LEU A 23 -6.60 -7.74 3.82
N GLY A 24 -6.75 -9.05 3.63
CA GLY A 24 -6.56 -9.73 2.36
C GLY A 24 -5.10 -10.13 2.11
N GLY A 25 -4.34 -10.44 3.16
CA GLY A 25 -2.98 -10.95 3.03
C GLY A 25 -2.93 -12.42 2.64
N TYR A 26 -2.15 -12.75 1.61
CA TYR A 26 -1.97 -14.11 1.07
C TYR A 26 -0.50 -14.55 1.10
N TYR A 27 0.33 -13.86 1.86
CA TYR A 27 1.75 -14.17 2.03
C TYR A 27 2.02 -14.78 3.39
N HIS A 28 2.52 -16.02 3.37
CA HIS A 28 2.68 -16.86 4.56
C HIS A 28 4.15 -17.20 4.78
N ILE A 29 4.54 -17.29 6.06
CA ILE A 29 5.84 -17.80 6.50
C ILE A 29 5.65 -18.82 7.61
N PHE A 30 6.61 -19.74 7.73
CA PHE A 30 6.50 -20.91 8.63
C PHE A 30 7.58 -20.93 9.73
N ASN A 31 8.23 -19.79 9.97
CA ASN A 31 9.34 -19.64 10.93
C ASN A 31 8.93 -18.80 12.16
N VAL A 32 7.65 -18.73 12.47
CA VAL A 32 7.10 -18.10 13.69
C VAL A 32 6.42 -19.17 14.53
N CYS A 33 6.80 -19.30 15.81
CA CYS A 33 6.17 -20.28 16.68
C CYS A 33 4.77 -19.86 17.13
N GLU A 34 3.92 -20.82 17.49
CA GLU A 34 2.52 -20.58 17.89
C GLU A 34 2.38 -19.54 19.01
N THR A 35 3.29 -19.59 20.01
CA THR A 35 3.28 -18.61 21.12
C THR A 35 3.54 -17.19 20.63
N CYS A 36 4.47 -17.00 19.69
CA CYS A 36 4.78 -15.70 19.12
C CYS A 36 3.67 -15.21 18.21
N ASN A 37 3.18 -16.06 17.29
CA ASN A 37 2.07 -15.74 16.39
C ASN A 37 0.83 -15.30 17.18
N SER A 38 0.39 -16.07 18.18
CA SER A 38 -0.77 -15.71 19.01
C SER A 38 -0.61 -14.35 19.71
N LYS A 39 0.58 -14.08 20.27
CA LYS A 39 0.86 -12.79 20.93
C LYS A 39 0.92 -11.63 19.92
N MET A 40 1.49 -11.86 18.74
CA MET A 40 1.53 -10.86 17.67
C MET A 40 0.13 -10.56 17.14
N GLY A 41 -0.72 -11.56 16.93
CA GLY A 41 -2.12 -11.36 16.55
C GLY A 41 -2.86 -10.44 17.54
N GLU A 42 -2.69 -10.67 18.84
CA GLU A 42 -3.36 -9.88 19.88
C GLU A 42 -2.80 -8.45 20.02
N LYS A 43 -1.48 -8.27 19.93
CA LYS A 43 -0.81 -7.02 20.36
C LYS A 43 -0.08 -6.26 19.25
N VAL A 44 0.23 -6.90 18.14
CA VAL A 44 0.98 -6.31 17.02
C VAL A 44 0.08 -6.08 15.81
N ASP A 45 -0.70 -7.08 15.41
CA ASP A 45 -1.64 -6.97 14.29
C ASP A 45 -2.93 -6.25 14.67
N SER A 46 -3.46 -6.51 15.87
CA SER A 46 -4.70 -5.90 16.37
C SER A 46 -4.71 -4.36 16.29
N PRO A 47 -3.65 -3.62 16.68
CA PRO A 47 -3.61 -2.17 16.49
C PRO A 47 -3.73 -1.69 15.04
N LEU A 48 -3.31 -2.51 14.06
CA LEU A 48 -3.43 -2.21 12.63
C LEU A 48 -4.82 -2.60 12.10
N VAL A 49 -5.28 -3.81 12.43
CA VAL A 49 -6.56 -4.37 11.96
C VAL A 49 -7.77 -3.66 12.56
N ASN A 50 -7.69 -3.27 13.83
CA ASN A 50 -8.76 -2.58 14.55
C ASN A 50 -8.57 -1.06 14.57
N HIS A 51 -7.68 -0.53 13.73
CA HIS A 51 -7.53 0.91 13.57
C HIS A 51 -8.80 1.50 12.94
N LYS A 52 -9.21 2.71 13.34
CA LYS A 52 -10.46 3.34 12.85
C LYS A 52 -10.48 3.49 11.32
N LEU A 53 -9.36 3.84 10.70
CA LEU A 53 -9.25 3.89 9.23
C LEU A 53 -9.38 2.50 8.59
N THR A 54 -8.91 1.46 9.27
CA THR A 54 -9.07 0.07 8.83
C THR A 54 -10.52 -0.39 8.92
N GLU A 55 -11.22 -0.04 9.99
CA GLU A 55 -12.67 -0.31 10.11
C GLU A 55 -13.46 0.41 9.00
N LEU A 56 -13.15 1.68 8.74
CA LEU A 56 -13.78 2.47 7.67
C LEU A 56 -13.53 1.85 6.30
N TYR A 57 -12.29 1.44 6.00
CA TYR A 57 -11.95 0.76 4.76
C TYR A 57 -12.69 -0.57 4.63
N ARG A 58 -12.70 -1.41 5.67
CA ARG A 58 -13.41 -2.69 5.66
C ARG A 58 -14.90 -2.49 5.45
N PHE A 59 -15.48 -1.46 6.05
CA PHE A 59 -16.87 -1.07 5.82
C PHE A 59 -17.11 -0.63 4.37
N ALA A 60 -16.29 0.30 3.84
CA ALA A 60 -16.42 0.82 2.49
C ALA A 60 -16.14 -0.23 1.38
N GLN A 61 -15.44 -1.30 1.72
CA GLN A 61 -15.11 -2.41 0.81
C GLN A 61 -15.92 -3.68 1.09
N GLU A 62 -16.88 -3.62 2.03
CA GLU A 62 -17.72 -4.76 2.44
C GLU A 62 -16.91 -6.01 2.86
N ILE A 63 -15.77 -5.79 3.52
CA ILE A 63 -14.87 -6.87 3.96
C ILE A 63 -15.35 -7.45 5.29
N GLU A 64 -15.92 -8.64 5.22
CA GLU A 64 -16.38 -9.41 6.37
C GLU A 64 -15.21 -9.87 7.26
N GLY A 65 -15.44 -9.91 8.58
CA GLY A 65 -14.55 -10.64 9.49
C GLY A 65 -14.82 -12.14 9.48
N LYS A 66 -14.08 -12.90 10.30
CA LYS A 66 -14.24 -14.37 10.45
C LYS A 66 -15.66 -14.84 10.81
N LYS A 67 -16.51 -13.94 11.33
CA LYS A 67 -17.91 -14.22 11.68
C LYS A 67 -18.91 -13.86 10.57
N GLY A 68 -18.45 -13.46 9.38
CA GLY A 68 -19.31 -13.01 8.28
C GLY A 68 -19.97 -11.65 8.53
N ILE A 69 -19.40 -10.83 9.43
CA ILE A 69 -19.95 -9.52 9.80
C ILE A 69 -18.97 -8.43 9.37
N VAL A 70 -19.45 -7.46 8.60
CA VAL A 70 -18.74 -6.22 8.28
C VAL A 70 -18.71 -5.34 9.54
N PRO A 71 -17.54 -4.86 9.99
CA PRO A 71 -17.46 -4.01 11.17
C PRO A 71 -18.20 -2.68 10.93
N ASN A 72 -18.92 -2.19 11.95
CA ASN A 72 -19.53 -0.87 11.92
C ASN A 72 -18.55 0.18 12.45
N PRO A 73 -17.93 1.03 11.60
CA PRO A 73 -16.95 2.02 12.06
C PRO A 73 -17.61 3.14 12.89
N PHE A 74 -18.93 3.28 12.77
CA PHE A 74 -19.77 4.21 13.52
C PHE A 74 -20.35 3.58 14.78
N SER A 75 -19.88 2.41 15.22
CA SER A 75 -20.32 1.87 16.51
C SER A 75 -19.87 2.81 17.64
N GLY A 76 -20.82 3.24 18.48
CA GLY A 76 -20.53 4.16 19.58
C GLY A 76 -21.75 4.95 20.01
N ILE A 77 -21.53 5.85 20.98
CA ILE A 77 -22.54 6.81 21.45
C ILE A 77 -22.24 8.17 20.81
N PHE A 78 -23.25 8.73 20.15
CA PHE A 78 -23.26 10.06 19.56
C PHE A 78 -24.23 10.95 20.34
N LEU A 79 -24.03 12.26 20.24
CA LEU A 79 -24.87 13.25 20.90
C LEU A 79 -25.68 14.02 19.86
N GLU A 80 -26.90 14.39 20.19
CA GLU A 80 -27.72 15.25 19.34
C GLU A 80 -27.15 16.67 19.27
N GLU A 81 -27.12 17.25 18.08
CA GLU A 81 -26.74 18.64 17.88
C GLU A 81 -27.70 19.58 18.62
N GLY A 82 -27.16 20.44 19.47
CA GLY A 82 -27.95 21.37 20.29
C GLY A 82 -28.56 20.76 21.55
N ASN A 83 -28.43 19.44 21.78
CA ASN A 83 -28.91 18.78 22.99
C ASN A 83 -28.00 17.62 23.46
N PRO A 84 -26.94 17.93 24.22
CA PRO A 84 -25.95 16.94 24.66
C PRO A 84 -26.48 15.83 25.60
N ASP A 85 -27.66 16.01 26.19
CA ASP A 85 -28.28 15.01 27.06
C ASP A 85 -28.93 13.87 26.27
N VAL A 86 -29.17 14.10 24.98
CA VAL A 86 -29.76 13.12 24.07
C VAL A 86 -28.63 12.32 23.42
N LYS A 87 -28.60 11.04 23.77
CA LYS A 87 -27.63 10.07 23.26
C LYS A 87 -28.27 9.22 22.19
N ALA A 88 -27.53 8.93 21.14
CA ALA A 88 -27.92 8.01 20.09
C ALA A 88 -26.77 7.06 19.75
N ARG A 89 -27.10 5.98 19.06
CA ARG A 89 -26.13 5.09 18.42
C ARG A 89 -26.43 5.01 16.93
N VAL A 90 -25.42 4.72 16.13
CA VAL A 90 -25.58 4.48 14.69
C VAL A 90 -25.39 2.99 14.44
N ASP A 91 -26.44 2.32 13.99
CA ASP A 91 -26.43 0.92 13.56
C ASP A 91 -26.46 0.84 12.03
N ILE A 92 -26.17 -0.36 11.50
CA ILE A 92 -26.33 -0.67 10.07
C ILE A 92 -27.54 -1.60 9.95
N ASN A 93 -28.51 -1.21 9.13
CA ASN A 93 -29.71 -2.00 8.90
C ASN A 93 -29.44 -3.18 7.93
N LYS A 94 -30.45 -4.02 7.70
CA LYS A 94 -30.33 -5.19 6.80
C LYS A 94 -30.05 -4.83 5.34
N GLU A 95 -30.29 -3.59 4.93
CA GLU A 95 -29.99 -3.08 3.58
C GLU A 95 -28.63 -2.39 3.51
N GLY A 96 -27.80 -2.47 4.57
CA GLY A 96 -26.49 -1.83 4.61
C GLY A 96 -26.53 -0.31 4.87
N LYS A 97 -27.69 0.25 5.19
CA LYS A 97 -27.85 1.69 5.45
C LYS A 97 -27.62 2.03 6.91
N LEU A 98 -27.02 3.20 7.15
CA LEU A 98 -26.88 3.76 8.49
C LEU A 98 -28.25 4.15 9.06
N GLU A 99 -28.50 3.75 10.30
CA GLU A 99 -29.71 4.05 11.04
C GLU A 99 -29.35 4.59 12.42
N VAL A 100 -29.96 5.72 12.79
CA VAL A 100 -29.78 6.34 14.10
C VAL A 100 -30.84 5.80 15.04
N LEU A 101 -30.41 5.31 16.21
CA LEU A 101 -31.29 4.83 17.27
C LEU A 101 -31.03 5.62 18.55
N TYR A 102 -32.06 6.26 19.09
CA TYR A 102 -31.94 7.08 20.29
C TYR A 102 -31.96 6.22 21.55
N HIS A 103 -31.04 6.51 22.48
CA HIS A 103 -31.07 5.91 23.80
C HIS A 103 -32.22 6.49 24.63
N PRO A 104 -32.82 5.68 25.54
CA PRO A 104 -33.83 6.18 26.44
C PRO A 104 -33.33 7.37 27.26
N ALA A 105 -34.09 8.47 27.27
CA ALA A 105 -33.86 9.63 28.11
C ALA A 105 -34.96 9.72 29.17
N ILE A 106 -34.56 9.94 30.42
CA ILE A 106 -35.47 10.01 31.56
C ILE A 106 -35.26 11.37 32.22
N LYS A 107 -36.33 12.15 32.34
CA LYS A 107 -36.35 13.40 33.13
C LYS A 107 -37.27 13.24 34.31
N LEU A 108 -36.77 13.55 35.50
CA LEU A 108 -37.51 13.55 36.75
C LEU A 108 -37.61 14.98 37.25
N THR A 109 -38.82 15.43 37.55
CA THR A 109 -39.04 16.70 38.26
C THR A 109 -39.36 16.39 39.70
N GLU A 110 -38.56 16.90 40.64
CA GLU A 110 -38.74 16.71 42.07
C GLU A 110 -38.97 18.06 42.75
N ASP A 111 -39.93 18.13 43.67
CA ASP A 111 -40.17 19.29 44.54
C ASP A 111 -40.21 18.83 46.00
N ALA A 112 -39.44 19.50 46.87
CA ALA A 112 -39.26 19.14 48.27
C ALA A 112 -38.96 17.64 48.53
N GLY A 113 -38.24 16.98 47.62
CA GLY A 113 -37.90 15.55 47.71
C GLY A 113 -38.99 14.59 47.23
N VAL A 114 -40.11 15.11 46.70
CA VAL A 114 -41.21 14.33 46.14
C VAL A 114 -41.14 14.40 44.61
N VAL A 115 -41.16 13.25 43.94
CA VAL A 115 -41.22 13.15 42.48
C VAL A 115 -42.59 13.62 42.00
N GLN A 116 -42.62 14.74 41.27
CA GLN A 116 -43.84 15.36 40.71
C GLN A 116 -44.14 14.83 39.30
N SER A 117 -43.11 14.62 38.46
CA SER A 117 -43.30 14.09 37.11
C SER A 117 -42.14 13.20 36.66
N ILE A 118 -42.48 12.22 35.83
CA ILE A 118 -41.55 11.28 35.18
C ILE A 118 -41.81 11.37 33.67
N GLU A 119 -40.84 11.87 32.92
CA GLU A 119 -40.88 11.90 31.46
C GLU A 119 -39.89 10.87 30.91
N ILE A 120 -40.39 9.95 30.08
CA ILE A 120 -39.61 8.88 29.46
C ILE A 120 -39.68 9.06 27.94
N ALA A 121 -38.55 9.36 27.32
CA ALA A 121 -38.40 9.36 25.87
C ALA A 121 -37.63 8.10 25.44
N VAL A 122 -38.13 7.42 24.41
CA VAL A 122 -37.49 6.24 23.80
C VAL A 122 -37.53 6.36 22.28
N ASP A 123 -36.67 5.61 21.60
CA ASP A 123 -36.78 5.43 20.16
C ASP A 123 -38.12 4.77 19.78
N SER A 124 -38.65 5.13 18.61
CA SER A 124 -39.88 4.53 18.07
C SER A 124 -39.86 3.01 18.01
N LYS A 125 -38.69 2.39 17.82
CA LYS A 125 -38.53 0.93 17.81
C LYS A 125 -38.59 0.29 19.20
N ASP A 126 -38.39 1.08 20.24
CA ASP A 126 -38.32 0.66 21.63
C ASP A 126 -39.57 1.06 22.44
N GLU A 127 -40.67 1.45 21.77
CA GLU A 127 -41.93 1.86 22.43
C GLU A 127 -42.44 0.84 23.45
N GLY A 128 -42.25 -0.46 23.20
CA GLY A 128 -42.66 -1.54 24.11
C GLY A 128 -41.87 -1.61 25.42
N ARG A 129 -40.74 -0.89 25.53
CA ARG A 129 -39.88 -0.88 26.74
C ARG A 129 -40.31 0.16 27.78
N ILE A 130 -41.20 1.09 27.44
CA ILE A 130 -41.58 2.22 28.31
C ILE A 130 -42.09 1.72 29.67
N ASP A 131 -43.04 0.78 29.68
CA ASP A 131 -43.63 0.27 30.92
C ASP A 131 -42.59 -0.40 31.81
N GLY A 132 -41.66 -1.16 31.23
CA GLY A 132 -40.57 -1.79 31.97
C GLY A 132 -39.55 -0.79 32.52
N ILE A 133 -39.29 0.32 31.82
CA ILE A 133 -38.45 1.42 32.32
C ILE A 133 -39.16 2.12 33.48
N LEU A 134 -40.45 2.43 33.33
CA LEU A 134 -41.27 3.06 34.37
C LEU A 134 -41.27 2.22 35.65
N GLN A 135 -41.55 0.92 35.56
CA GLN A 135 -41.60 0.03 36.71
C GLN A 135 -40.28 -0.01 37.49
N LYS A 136 -39.15 0.01 36.78
CA LYS A 136 -37.82 0.09 37.41
C LYS A 136 -37.62 1.41 38.18
N ILE A 137 -38.08 2.54 37.64
CA ILE A 137 -37.98 3.85 38.30
C ILE A 137 -38.84 3.88 39.57
N VAL A 138 -40.10 3.45 39.44
CA VAL A 138 -41.10 3.41 40.52
C VAL A 138 -40.60 2.57 41.69
N THR A 139 -40.09 1.37 41.40
CA THR A 139 -39.49 0.48 42.41
C THR A 139 -38.29 1.13 43.09
N ARG A 140 -37.40 1.76 42.32
CA ARG A 140 -36.16 2.37 42.84
C ARG A 140 -36.41 3.60 43.72
N LYS A 141 -37.47 4.35 43.41
CA LYS A 141 -37.86 5.57 44.14
C LYS A 141 -38.91 5.31 45.22
N GLY A 142 -39.38 4.06 45.37
CA GLY A 142 -40.37 3.68 46.38
C GLY A 142 -41.75 4.31 46.15
N ILE A 143 -42.11 4.60 44.90
CA ILE A 143 -43.37 5.24 44.55
C ILE A 143 -44.46 4.15 44.50
N PRO A 144 -45.61 4.30 45.19
CA PRO A 144 -46.72 3.36 45.07
C PRO A 144 -47.30 3.40 43.66
N GLU A 145 -47.58 2.25 43.04
CA GLU A 145 -48.18 2.20 41.69
C GLU A 145 -49.53 2.94 41.62
N SER A 146 -50.29 2.95 42.72
CA SER A 146 -51.56 3.66 42.84
C SER A 146 -51.44 5.19 42.79
N ALA A 147 -50.23 5.73 42.99
CA ALA A 147 -49.97 7.18 42.93
C ALA A 147 -49.62 7.65 41.49
N ILE A 148 -49.51 6.72 40.53
CA ILE A 148 -49.11 7.04 39.16
C ILE A 148 -50.34 7.35 38.33
N ILE A 149 -50.40 8.57 37.79
CA ILE A 149 -51.39 8.98 36.80
C ILE A 149 -50.71 8.99 35.44
N LYS A 150 -51.23 8.19 34.49
CA LYS A 150 -50.67 8.14 33.13
C LYS A 150 -50.88 9.48 32.42
N GLY A 151 -49.79 10.07 31.95
CA GLY A 151 -49.79 11.30 31.16
C GLY A 151 -50.06 11.07 29.67
N GLU A 152 -49.98 12.15 28.89
CA GLU A 152 -50.12 12.14 27.44
C GLU A 152 -48.91 11.50 26.75
N ARG A 153 -49.15 10.72 25.70
CA ARG A 153 -48.10 10.18 24.84
C ARG A 153 -47.91 11.09 23.64
N ARG A 154 -46.67 11.54 23.41
CA ARG A 154 -46.31 12.39 22.26
C ARG A 154 -45.34 11.65 21.36
N ARG A 155 -45.43 11.91 20.06
CA ARG A 155 -44.43 11.50 19.07
C ARG A 155 -43.76 12.73 18.51
N GLU A 156 -42.43 12.76 18.58
CA GLU A 156 -41.59 13.83 18.07
C GLU A 156 -40.75 13.27 16.93
N ILE A 157 -40.72 13.98 15.79
CA ILE A 157 -39.79 13.68 14.71
C ILE A 157 -38.55 14.53 14.96
N ARG A 158 -37.44 13.87 15.26
CA ARG A 158 -36.13 14.52 15.42
C ARG A 158 -35.48 14.66 14.05
N THR A 159 -35.19 15.89 13.66
CA THR A 159 -34.49 16.22 12.40
C THR A 159 -33.06 16.71 12.64
N GLY A 160 -32.62 16.80 13.89
CA GLY A 160 -31.26 17.21 14.25
C GLY A 160 -30.24 16.14 13.87
N GLY A 161 -29.04 16.57 13.45
CA GLY A 161 -27.91 15.67 13.25
C GLY A 161 -27.43 15.09 14.58
N VAL A 162 -26.75 13.94 14.50
CA VAL A 162 -25.98 13.40 15.62
C VAL A 162 -24.50 13.56 15.34
N GLY A 163 -23.77 14.10 16.31
CA GLY A 163 -22.35 14.40 16.21
C GLY A 163 -21.54 13.54 17.17
N GLY A 164 -20.29 13.28 16.79
CA GLY A 164 -19.33 12.55 17.61
C GLY A 164 -17.89 12.91 17.22
N ARG A 165 -16.95 12.57 18.09
CA ARG A 165 -15.52 12.74 17.84
C ARG A 165 -14.84 11.38 17.84
N TRP A 166 -14.03 11.12 16.83
CA TRP A 166 -13.13 9.97 16.80
C TRP A 166 -11.74 10.37 17.25
N GLU A 167 -11.14 9.52 18.08
CA GLU A 167 -9.71 9.54 18.33
C GLU A 167 -9.03 8.62 17.31
N ILE A 168 -8.13 9.19 16.51
CA ILE A 168 -7.35 8.45 15.52
C ILE A 168 -5.96 8.21 16.10
N ASP A 169 -5.57 6.94 16.22
CA ASP A 169 -4.26 6.56 16.70
C ASP A 169 -3.23 6.71 15.57
N ILE A 170 -2.22 7.55 15.77
CA ILE A 170 -1.19 7.80 14.75
C ILE A 170 0.09 6.98 14.96
N LEU A 171 0.07 6.03 15.89
CA LEU A 171 1.27 5.40 16.42
C LEU A 171 1.20 3.88 16.46
N LYS A 172 0.30 3.33 17.26
CA LYS A 172 0.25 1.90 17.59
C LYS A 172 0.12 1.05 16.33
N PHE A 173 -0.62 1.50 15.31
CA PHE A 173 -0.74 0.76 14.05
C PHE A 173 0.61 0.54 13.33
N LYS A 174 1.62 1.40 13.57
CA LYS A 174 2.94 1.30 12.94
C LYS A 174 3.68 0.03 13.34
N ILE A 175 3.39 -0.58 14.49
CA ILE A 175 4.03 -1.83 14.89
C ILE A 175 3.63 -2.99 13.97
N GLY A 176 2.38 -3.02 13.48
CA GLY A 176 1.92 -4.02 12.50
C GLY A 176 2.59 -3.81 11.14
N LEU A 177 2.80 -2.56 10.72
CA LEU A 177 3.56 -2.26 9.50
C LEU A 177 5.04 -2.63 9.63
N LEU A 178 5.64 -2.45 10.81
CA LEU A 178 6.99 -2.92 11.12
C LEU A 178 7.09 -4.45 11.07
N LYS A 179 6.09 -5.16 11.60
CA LYS A 179 6.00 -6.64 11.52
C LYS A 179 6.00 -7.11 10.06
N ILE A 180 5.11 -6.58 9.24
CA ILE A 180 5.04 -6.87 7.79
C ILE A 180 6.42 -6.69 7.12
N ALA A 181 7.05 -5.54 7.35
CA ALA A 181 8.36 -5.23 6.76
C ALA A 181 9.48 -6.18 7.25
N TYR A 182 9.50 -6.46 8.56
CA TYR A 182 10.49 -7.34 9.18
C TYR A 182 10.40 -8.76 8.65
N GLU A 183 9.20 -9.33 8.65
CA GLU A 183 8.94 -10.70 8.21
C GLU A 183 9.24 -10.86 6.72
N PHE A 184 8.81 -9.91 5.90
CA PHE A 184 9.14 -9.90 4.47
C PHE A 184 10.65 -9.83 4.23
N ALA A 185 11.39 -9.04 5.00
CA ALA A 185 12.83 -8.90 4.86
C ALA A 185 13.60 -10.13 5.35
N VAL A 186 13.22 -10.72 6.49
CA VAL A 186 13.88 -11.93 7.01
C VAL A 186 13.69 -13.10 6.05
N ASP A 187 12.50 -13.26 5.48
CA ASP A 187 12.24 -14.32 4.50
C ASP A 187 12.93 -14.07 3.15
N SER A 188 13.11 -12.80 2.75
CA SER A 188 13.70 -12.45 1.45
C SER A 188 15.22 -12.30 1.48
N ILE A 189 15.82 -12.02 2.65
CA ILE A 189 17.26 -11.81 2.83
C ILE A 189 17.71 -12.59 4.08
N PRO A 190 18.19 -13.85 3.93
CA PRO A 190 18.58 -14.68 5.07
C PRO A 190 19.62 -14.01 5.99
N GLU A 191 20.55 -13.25 5.41
CA GLU A 191 21.61 -12.52 6.14
C GLU A 191 21.07 -11.38 7.02
N PHE A 192 19.90 -10.83 6.70
CA PHE A 192 19.28 -9.78 7.49
C PHE A 192 18.89 -10.30 8.88
N PHE A 193 18.57 -11.57 9.03
CA PHE A 193 18.16 -12.14 10.33
C PHE A 193 19.23 -11.97 11.42
N SER A 194 20.51 -12.04 11.06
CA SER A 194 21.65 -11.85 11.95
C SER A 194 22.02 -10.38 12.20
N ASP A 195 21.32 -9.44 11.57
CA ASP A 195 21.59 -8.01 11.71
C ASP A 195 21.24 -7.47 13.10
N VAL A 196 22.01 -6.49 13.56
CA VAL A 196 21.79 -5.85 14.88
C VAL A 196 20.42 -5.19 14.96
N ASP A 197 19.95 -4.60 13.86
CA ASP A 197 18.65 -3.95 13.82
C ASP A 197 17.53 -4.99 13.70
N ALA A 198 17.73 -6.09 12.97
CA ALA A 198 16.80 -7.21 12.96
C ALA A 198 16.62 -7.84 14.36
N ILE A 199 17.67 -7.89 15.19
CA ILE A 199 17.58 -8.36 16.57
C ILE A 199 16.69 -7.43 17.40
N LYS A 200 16.94 -6.12 17.31
CA LYS A 200 16.13 -5.11 18.02
C LYS A 200 14.68 -5.12 17.58
N ILE A 201 14.41 -5.18 16.27
CA ILE A 201 13.05 -5.24 15.74
C ILE A 201 12.31 -6.47 16.28
N SER A 202 12.95 -7.65 16.26
CA SER A 202 12.31 -8.87 16.81
C SER A 202 11.95 -8.73 18.29
N GLU A 203 12.78 -8.04 19.10
CA GLU A 203 12.50 -7.79 20.52
C GLU A 203 11.39 -6.75 20.70
N ILE A 204 11.32 -5.72 19.84
CA ILE A 204 10.22 -4.74 19.79
C ILE A 204 8.89 -5.45 19.54
N LEU A 205 8.84 -6.32 18.51
CA LEU A 205 7.64 -7.07 18.14
C LEU A 205 7.23 -8.04 19.24
N LYS A 206 8.19 -8.82 19.75
CA LYS A 206 7.98 -9.78 20.84
C LYS A 206 7.41 -9.13 22.10
N ASN A 207 7.83 -7.91 22.42
CA ASN A 207 7.38 -7.17 23.60
C ASN A 207 6.21 -6.22 23.35
N ALA A 208 5.73 -6.11 22.10
CA ALA A 208 4.74 -5.12 21.67
C ALA A 208 5.12 -3.68 22.08
N ASN A 209 6.39 -3.31 21.87
CA ASN A 209 6.89 -1.97 22.20
C ASN A 209 6.50 -0.95 21.11
N TYR A 210 5.31 -0.35 21.24
CA TYR A 210 4.79 0.63 20.27
C TYR A 210 5.68 1.86 20.08
N GLU A 211 6.32 2.34 21.15
CA GLU A 211 7.23 3.48 21.09
C GLU A 211 8.52 3.12 20.33
N GLY A 212 9.06 1.92 20.58
CA GLY A 212 10.23 1.41 19.85
C GLY A 212 9.99 1.29 18.34
N ALA A 213 8.76 0.99 17.91
CA ALA A 213 8.44 0.92 16.49
C ALA A 213 8.67 2.24 15.73
N LYS A 214 8.58 3.39 16.41
CA LYS A 214 8.87 4.72 15.82
C LYS A 214 10.30 4.85 15.33
N GLU A 215 11.24 4.12 15.94
CA GLU A 215 12.65 4.17 15.53
C GLU A 215 12.85 3.64 14.11
N TYR A 216 11.98 2.75 13.64
CA TYR A 216 12.09 2.10 12.34
C TYR A 216 11.09 2.66 11.32
N ALA A 217 9.89 3.02 11.77
CA ALA A 217 8.83 3.62 10.96
C ALA A 217 9.03 5.14 10.75
N LYS A 218 10.12 5.50 10.07
CA LYS A 218 10.61 6.88 9.92
C LYS A 218 10.16 7.59 8.64
N ILE A 219 9.82 6.86 7.59
CA ILE A 219 9.51 7.46 6.29
C ILE A 219 8.00 7.58 6.14
N GLY A 220 7.54 8.82 6.28
CA GLY A 220 6.16 9.22 6.21
C GLY A 220 5.34 8.93 7.47
N SER A 221 4.11 9.43 7.49
CA SER A 221 3.17 9.28 8.62
C SER A 221 2.47 7.92 8.64
N GLY A 222 2.54 7.17 7.55
CA GLY A 222 1.70 6.00 7.28
C GLY A 222 0.50 6.29 6.37
N LEU A 223 0.27 7.56 6.01
CA LEU A 223 -0.88 8.00 5.20
C LEU A 223 -0.44 8.74 3.92
N GLN A 224 0.82 8.60 3.53
CA GLN A 224 1.43 9.34 2.42
C GLN A 224 1.68 8.39 1.24
N PRO A 225 0.75 8.30 0.28
CA PRO A 225 0.90 7.43 -0.89
C PRO A 225 2.07 7.84 -1.80
N GLU A 226 2.53 9.09 -1.70
CA GLU A 226 3.58 9.68 -2.54
C GLU A 226 4.92 8.93 -2.41
N ILE A 227 5.14 8.22 -1.30
CA ILE A 227 6.35 7.41 -1.11
C ILE A 227 6.50 6.30 -2.17
N PHE A 228 5.41 5.94 -2.86
CA PHE A 228 5.38 4.96 -3.96
C PHE A 228 5.48 5.60 -5.35
N GLU A 229 5.58 6.94 -5.47
CA GLU A 229 5.74 7.64 -6.75
C GLU A 229 6.83 7.04 -7.66
N PRO A 230 8.02 6.65 -7.16
CA PRO A 230 9.06 6.05 -8.00
C PRO A 230 8.61 4.77 -8.73
N PHE A 231 7.55 4.11 -8.23
CA PHE A 231 7.04 2.84 -8.75
C PHE A 231 5.72 2.99 -9.49
N VAL A 232 5.13 4.19 -9.60
CA VAL A 232 3.80 4.40 -10.22
C VAL A 232 3.74 4.01 -11.71
N ASN A 233 4.89 4.02 -12.37
CA ASN A 233 5.01 3.56 -13.76
C ASN A 233 5.05 2.04 -13.88
N TYR A 234 5.23 1.29 -12.80
CA TYR A 234 5.34 -0.17 -12.87
C TYR A 234 4.27 -0.89 -12.06
N LEU A 235 3.83 -0.29 -10.95
CA LEU A 235 2.84 -0.86 -10.05
C LEU A 235 1.49 -0.17 -10.26
N ASP A 236 0.42 -0.96 -10.33
CA ASP A 236 -0.94 -0.45 -10.33
C ASP A 236 -1.40 -0.11 -8.91
N LEU A 237 -0.96 1.06 -8.43
CA LEU A 237 -1.24 1.56 -7.09
C LEU A 237 -2.74 1.78 -6.81
N SER A 238 -3.60 1.75 -7.83
CA SER A 238 -5.06 1.91 -7.75
C SER A 238 -5.81 0.59 -7.63
N SER A 239 -5.22 -0.51 -8.10
CA SER A 239 -5.79 -1.85 -7.98
C SER A 239 -5.86 -2.33 -6.53
N ARG A 240 -6.73 -3.33 -6.26
CA ARG A 240 -6.89 -3.98 -4.94
C ARG A 240 -5.71 -4.90 -4.62
N LYS A 241 -4.52 -4.31 -4.54
CA LYS A 241 -3.25 -4.99 -4.28
C LYS A 241 -2.51 -4.33 -3.13
N HIS A 242 -1.79 -5.15 -2.37
CA HIS A 242 -0.77 -4.65 -1.44
C HIS A 242 0.61 -4.81 -2.06
N TYR A 243 1.47 -3.84 -1.81
CA TYR A 243 2.82 -3.83 -2.34
C TYR A 243 3.83 -3.71 -1.21
N LEU A 244 4.82 -4.61 -1.24
CA LEU A 244 5.99 -4.56 -0.38
C LEU A 244 7.20 -4.32 -1.28
N VAL A 245 8.03 -3.32 -0.99
CA VAL A 245 9.23 -3.04 -1.78
C VAL A 245 10.44 -2.98 -0.87
N LEU A 246 11.29 -4.00 -0.94
CA LEU A 246 12.52 -4.11 -0.18
C LEU A 246 13.69 -3.67 -1.06
N THR A 247 14.24 -2.50 -0.78
CA THR A 247 15.21 -1.80 -1.64
C THR A 247 16.35 -1.24 -0.81
N PRO A 248 17.58 -1.11 -1.36
CA PRO A 248 18.59 -0.27 -0.75
C PRO A 248 18.19 1.21 -0.84
N ALA A 249 18.59 1.97 0.17
CA ALA A 249 18.46 3.42 0.24
C ALA A 249 19.76 4.04 0.77
N LYS A 250 19.87 5.37 0.72
CA LYS A 250 21.04 6.10 1.25
C LYS A 250 21.35 5.77 2.71
N PHE A 251 20.31 5.48 3.49
CA PHE A 251 20.39 5.19 4.93
C PHE A 251 20.37 3.68 5.27
N GLY A 252 20.49 2.79 4.29
CA GLY A 252 20.56 1.34 4.50
C GLY A 252 19.44 0.56 3.81
N LEU A 253 18.89 -0.46 4.47
CA LEU A 253 17.81 -1.29 3.96
C LEU A 253 16.45 -0.66 4.27
N LEU A 254 15.63 -0.46 3.25
CA LEU A 254 14.29 0.13 3.34
C LEU A 254 13.25 -0.87 2.85
N CYS A 255 12.16 -1.03 3.60
CA CYS A 255 10.96 -1.69 3.12
C CYS A 255 9.83 -0.66 3.01
N LEU A 256 9.33 -0.41 1.81
CA LEU A 256 8.08 0.31 1.61
C LEU A 256 6.92 -0.66 1.74
N VAL A 257 5.91 -0.29 2.51
CA VAL A 257 4.69 -1.07 2.72
C VAL A 257 3.51 -0.23 2.28
N LYS A 258 2.77 -0.70 1.27
CA LYS A 258 1.48 -0.14 0.84
C LYS A 258 0.39 -1.17 1.02
N LEU A 259 -0.55 -0.84 1.90
CA LEU A 259 -1.83 -1.53 2.04
C LEU A 259 -2.87 -0.74 1.24
N HIS A 260 -3.67 -1.45 0.45
CA HIS A 260 -4.60 -0.88 -0.52
C HIS A 260 -5.57 0.09 0.17
N ASN A 261 -5.64 1.33 -0.34
CA ASN A 261 -6.47 2.43 0.20
C ASN A 261 -6.43 2.62 1.73
N LEU A 262 -5.32 2.23 2.37
CA LEU A 262 -5.16 2.26 3.82
C LEU A 262 -3.91 3.00 4.24
N PHE A 263 -2.78 2.31 4.24
CA PHE A 263 -1.54 2.81 4.79
C PHE A 263 -0.42 2.70 3.77
N SER A 264 0.43 3.71 3.74
CA SER A 264 1.67 3.73 2.97
C SER A 264 2.78 4.29 3.86
N ILE A 265 3.78 3.46 4.17
CA ILE A 265 4.90 3.83 5.03
C ILE A 265 6.21 3.24 4.52
N GLY A 266 7.34 3.91 4.79
CA GLY A 266 8.66 3.31 4.64
C GLY A 266 9.27 2.98 6.00
N ILE A 267 9.71 1.73 6.13
CA ILE A 267 10.35 1.15 7.31
C ILE A 267 11.85 1.00 7.04
N VAL A 268 12.66 1.73 7.79
CA VAL A 268 14.13 1.64 7.69
C VAL A 268 14.59 0.46 8.54
N LEU A 269 14.85 -0.68 7.93
CA LEU A 269 15.08 -1.96 8.61
C LEU A 269 16.51 -2.15 9.13
N SER A 270 17.50 -1.55 8.48
CA SER A 270 18.89 -1.58 8.91
C SER A 270 19.66 -0.41 8.30
N LYS A 271 20.75 -0.01 8.94
CA LYS A 271 21.73 0.92 8.34
C LYS A 271 22.63 0.28 7.30
N ARG A 272 22.71 -1.05 7.27
CA ARG A 272 23.50 -1.79 6.29
C ARG A 272 22.74 -1.92 4.97
N LYS A 273 23.49 -1.93 3.87
CA LYS A 273 22.96 -2.26 2.54
C LYS A 273 23.17 -3.75 2.31
N PHE A 274 22.08 -4.46 2.07
CA PHE A 274 22.08 -5.91 1.79
C PHE A 274 21.87 -6.23 0.32
N LEU A 275 21.40 -5.26 -0.44
CA LEU A 275 20.98 -5.41 -1.83
C LEU A 275 21.60 -4.30 -2.66
N ASP A 276 21.93 -4.60 -3.90
CA ASP A 276 22.03 -3.59 -4.95
C ASP A 276 20.63 -3.20 -5.46
N PHE A 277 20.51 -2.06 -6.15
CA PHE A 277 19.21 -1.59 -6.63
C PHE A 277 18.54 -2.61 -7.57
N THR A 278 19.32 -3.31 -8.40
CA THR A 278 18.88 -4.38 -9.29
C THR A 278 18.37 -5.62 -8.55
N GLU A 279 18.70 -5.76 -7.27
CA GLU A 279 18.27 -6.85 -6.39
C GLU A 279 17.06 -6.47 -5.53
N THR A 280 16.50 -5.27 -5.73
CA THR A 280 15.26 -4.85 -5.09
C THR A 280 14.17 -5.90 -5.26
N VAL A 281 13.57 -6.32 -4.15
CA VAL A 281 12.52 -7.34 -4.11
C VAL A 281 11.17 -6.66 -3.95
N ILE A 282 10.25 -6.97 -4.86
CA ILE A 282 8.87 -6.48 -4.86
C ILE A 282 7.95 -7.64 -4.52
N GLY A 283 7.22 -7.53 -3.42
CA GLY A 283 6.10 -8.40 -3.07
C GLY A 283 4.80 -7.80 -3.60
N VAL A 284 4.05 -8.59 -4.38
CA VAL A 284 2.74 -8.23 -4.92
C VAL A 284 1.71 -9.17 -4.31
N ASN A 285 0.86 -8.62 -3.46
CA ASN A 285 -0.27 -9.32 -2.84
C ASN A 285 -1.55 -8.96 -3.58
N ASP A 286 -2.05 -9.87 -4.43
CA ASP A 286 -3.28 -9.68 -5.17
C ASP A 286 -4.48 -10.14 -4.35
N ILE A 287 -5.32 -9.18 -3.91
CA ILE A 287 -6.46 -9.49 -3.04
C ILE A 287 -7.55 -10.21 -3.84
N ASP A 288 -7.83 -9.73 -5.05
CA ASP A 288 -8.86 -10.30 -5.92
C ASP A 288 -8.39 -11.65 -6.48
N GLY A 289 -7.11 -11.74 -6.87
CA GLY A 289 -6.46 -12.96 -7.33
C GLY A 289 -6.09 -13.96 -6.22
N ARG A 290 -6.29 -13.60 -4.95
CA ARG A 290 -5.99 -14.42 -3.76
C ARG A 290 -4.59 -15.04 -3.76
N SER A 291 -3.58 -14.24 -4.14
CA SER A 291 -2.23 -14.75 -4.32
C SER A 291 -1.17 -13.74 -3.91
N PHE A 292 0.02 -14.26 -3.65
CA PHE A 292 1.22 -13.46 -3.44
C PHE A 292 2.34 -13.93 -4.34
N ARG A 293 3.09 -13.00 -4.92
CA ARG A 293 4.31 -13.29 -5.68
C ARG A 293 5.42 -12.29 -5.36
N LYS A 294 6.66 -12.77 -5.45
CA LYS A 294 7.86 -11.93 -5.35
C LYS A 294 8.48 -11.76 -6.74
N LEU A 295 8.90 -10.54 -7.05
CA LEU A 295 9.58 -10.17 -8.29
C LEU A 295 10.86 -9.41 -7.94
N ARG A 296 11.89 -9.50 -8.78
CA ARG A 296 12.99 -8.52 -8.73
C ARG A 296 12.67 -7.34 -9.63
N ILE A 297 13.32 -6.20 -9.40
CA ILE A 297 13.08 -5.00 -10.23
C ILE A 297 13.28 -5.24 -11.74
N PRO A 298 14.26 -6.03 -12.23
CA PRO A 298 14.38 -6.29 -13.67
C PRO A 298 13.21 -7.11 -14.22
N ASP A 299 12.71 -8.08 -13.44
CA ASP A 299 11.55 -8.90 -13.81
C ASP A 299 10.29 -8.04 -13.89
N LEU A 300 10.11 -7.13 -12.93
CA LEU A 300 9.01 -6.16 -12.93
C LEU A 300 9.06 -5.28 -14.18
N ILE A 301 10.22 -4.71 -14.50
CA ILE A 301 10.40 -3.87 -15.70
C ILE A 301 10.07 -4.68 -16.96
N ASN A 302 10.56 -5.91 -17.06
CA ASN A 302 10.29 -6.77 -18.22
C ASN A 302 8.83 -7.19 -18.33
N GLU A 303 8.12 -7.36 -17.21
CA GLU A 303 6.68 -7.61 -17.23
C GLU A 303 5.86 -6.38 -17.66
N CYS A 304 6.32 -5.17 -17.36
CA CYS A 304 5.59 -3.94 -17.65
C CYS A 304 5.89 -3.37 -19.04
N MET A 305 7.02 -3.73 -19.64
CA MET A 305 7.54 -3.11 -20.86
C MET A 305 7.56 -4.10 -22.03
N GLY A 306 7.13 -3.63 -23.20
CA GLY A 306 7.19 -4.34 -24.46
C GLY A 306 8.63 -4.57 -24.96
N PRO A 307 8.76 -5.11 -26.20
CA PRO A 307 10.06 -5.37 -26.80
C PRO A 307 10.87 -4.08 -26.93
N VAL A 308 12.20 -4.23 -26.87
CA VAL A 308 13.13 -3.12 -27.10
C VAL A 308 13.24 -2.86 -28.59
N HIS A 309 12.93 -1.64 -28.99
CA HIS A 309 13.20 -1.13 -30.33
C HIS A 309 14.47 -0.28 -30.30
N THR A 310 15.36 -0.47 -31.27
CA THR A 310 16.61 0.28 -31.36
C THR A 310 16.70 0.97 -32.71
N ARG A 311 17.17 2.22 -32.71
CA ARG A 311 17.50 2.95 -33.93
C ARG A 311 18.69 3.87 -33.70
N PHE A 312 19.54 4.02 -34.70
CA PHE A 312 20.59 5.04 -34.64
C PHE A 312 20.04 6.43 -34.95
N CYS A 313 20.61 7.44 -34.29
CA CYS A 313 20.47 8.82 -34.70
C CYS A 313 21.56 9.13 -35.73
N TYR A 314 21.13 9.48 -36.93
CA TYR A 314 22.02 9.78 -38.06
C TYR A 314 22.43 11.25 -38.07
N TYR A 315 23.64 11.49 -38.54
CA TYR A 315 24.15 12.83 -38.79
C TYR A 315 24.50 12.97 -40.26
N PHE A 316 24.06 14.09 -40.85
CA PHE A 316 24.36 14.48 -42.22
C PHE A 316 25.06 15.84 -42.19
N HIS A 317 26.21 15.96 -42.85
CA HIS A 317 27.01 17.19 -42.83
C HIS A 317 26.35 18.35 -43.56
N ASP A 318 25.60 18.06 -44.62
CA ASP A 318 24.95 19.06 -45.46
C ASP A 318 23.58 18.57 -45.99
N GLU A 319 22.84 19.49 -46.63
CA GLU A 319 21.52 19.19 -47.18
C GLU A 319 21.55 18.15 -48.31
N HIS A 320 22.67 18.06 -49.04
CA HIS A 320 22.81 17.12 -50.16
C HIS A 320 23.01 15.69 -49.67
N GLU A 321 23.83 15.50 -48.63
CA GLU A 321 23.97 14.22 -47.93
C GLU A 321 22.65 13.80 -47.30
N ARG A 322 21.95 14.73 -46.63
CA ARG A 322 20.63 14.48 -46.04
C ARG A 322 19.62 14.07 -47.09
N ALA A 323 19.51 14.78 -48.21
CA ALA A 323 18.56 14.47 -49.29
C ALA A 323 18.76 13.08 -49.89
N LYS A 324 19.97 12.52 -49.83
CA LYS A 324 20.27 11.17 -50.29
C LYS A 324 20.08 10.11 -49.22
N GLY A 325 20.51 10.38 -47.99
CA GLY A 325 20.53 9.41 -46.91
C GLY A 325 19.22 9.29 -46.15
N GLU A 326 18.55 10.42 -45.87
CA GLU A 326 17.34 10.48 -45.06
C GLU A 326 16.18 9.62 -45.61
N PRO A 327 15.90 9.62 -46.94
CA PRO A 327 14.86 8.75 -47.50
C PRO A 327 15.19 7.26 -47.34
N GLU A 328 16.47 6.89 -47.39
CA GLU A 328 16.91 5.50 -47.23
C GLU A 328 16.76 5.06 -45.77
N VAL A 329 17.35 5.79 -44.82
CA VAL A 329 17.39 5.40 -43.39
C VAL A 329 16.01 5.41 -42.72
N ASN A 330 15.08 6.22 -43.24
CA ASN A 330 13.69 6.28 -42.74
C ASN A 330 12.74 5.33 -43.50
N SER A 331 13.23 4.55 -44.46
CA SER A 331 12.38 3.61 -45.19
C SER A 331 11.97 2.43 -44.28
N PRO A 332 10.71 1.93 -44.36
CA PRO A 332 10.22 0.86 -43.48
C PRO A 332 11.00 -0.47 -43.53
N GLY A 333 11.86 -0.67 -44.54
CA GLY A 333 12.69 -1.86 -44.72
C GLY A 333 14.17 -1.63 -44.51
N TYR A 334 14.59 -0.44 -44.08
CA TYR A 334 16.01 -0.12 -43.88
C TYR A 334 16.64 -1.04 -42.84
N ARG A 335 17.82 -1.58 -43.19
CA ARG A 335 18.65 -2.37 -42.28
C ARG A 335 20.10 -1.96 -42.41
N TYR A 336 20.79 -1.93 -41.28
CA TYR A 336 22.24 -1.87 -41.21
C TYR A 336 22.84 -3.21 -40.81
N GLU A 337 24.11 -3.41 -41.08
CA GLU A 337 24.82 -4.63 -40.69
C GLU A 337 24.76 -4.83 -39.17
N GLY A 338 24.23 -5.97 -38.72
CA GLY A 338 24.03 -6.27 -37.31
C GLY A 338 22.70 -5.79 -36.72
N ASN A 339 21.79 -5.20 -37.52
CA ASN A 339 20.48 -4.72 -37.05
C ASN A 339 19.66 -5.78 -36.28
N ASP A 340 19.68 -7.04 -36.73
CA ASP A 340 18.97 -8.16 -36.09
C ASP A 340 19.85 -8.98 -35.12
N LYS A 341 21.03 -8.46 -34.74
CA LYS A 341 22.01 -9.18 -33.89
C LYS A 341 22.31 -8.37 -32.62
N ALA A 342 22.64 -9.07 -31.54
CA ALA A 342 23.14 -8.43 -30.31
C ALA A 342 24.47 -7.69 -30.54
N GLU A 343 25.24 -8.13 -31.54
CA GLU A 343 26.51 -7.55 -31.92
C GLU A 343 26.32 -6.61 -33.12
N ILE A 344 26.28 -5.30 -32.83
CA ILE A 344 26.19 -4.26 -33.85
C ILE A 344 27.61 -3.73 -34.15
N PRO A 345 28.21 -4.05 -35.31
CA PRO A 345 29.50 -3.52 -35.70
C PRO A 345 29.42 -2.02 -35.98
N LEU A 346 30.49 -1.31 -35.61
CA LEU A 346 30.70 0.09 -35.98
C LEU A 346 31.90 0.20 -36.91
N TYR A 347 31.86 1.21 -37.76
CA TYR A 347 32.84 1.43 -38.81
C TYR A 347 33.41 2.84 -38.77
N LYS A 348 34.62 2.98 -39.30
CA LYS A 348 35.21 4.26 -39.71
C LYS A 348 34.62 4.70 -41.05
N LYS A 349 34.79 5.97 -41.41
CA LYS A 349 34.35 6.54 -42.69
C LYS A 349 34.89 5.79 -43.92
N ASN A 350 36.09 5.23 -43.83
CA ASN A 350 36.73 4.45 -44.89
C ASN A 350 36.21 3.00 -45.00
N GLY A 351 35.24 2.60 -44.17
CA GLY A 351 34.66 1.25 -44.14
C GLY A 351 35.44 0.23 -43.30
N GLU A 352 36.53 0.61 -42.66
CA GLU A 352 37.25 -0.25 -41.71
C GLU A 352 36.44 -0.43 -40.42
N ARG A 353 36.31 -1.66 -39.93
CA ARG A 353 35.55 -1.98 -38.73
C ARG A 353 36.33 -1.58 -37.46
N TYR A 354 35.64 -1.00 -36.49
CA TYR A 354 36.19 -0.82 -35.15
C TYR A 354 36.31 -2.18 -34.42
N PRO A 355 37.28 -2.33 -33.50
CA PRO A 355 37.45 -3.58 -32.75
C PRO A 355 36.37 -3.79 -31.67
N PHE A 356 35.49 -2.81 -31.46
CA PHE A 356 34.41 -2.82 -30.48
C PHE A 356 33.04 -2.65 -31.15
N LEU A 357 31.99 -2.98 -30.40
CA LEU A 357 30.60 -3.01 -30.85
C LEU A 357 29.80 -1.84 -30.26
N ALA A 358 28.65 -1.52 -30.85
CA ALA A 358 27.83 -0.39 -30.41
C ALA A 358 27.38 -0.50 -28.94
N HIS A 359 27.04 -1.70 -28.45
CA HIS A 359 26.62 -1.89 -27.06
C HIS A 359 27.74 -1.56 -26.05
N GLN A 360 29.02 -1.71 -26.45
CA GLN A 360 30.16 -1.39 -25.59
C GLN A 360 30.37 0.12 -25.44
N LEU A 361 29.82 0.93 -26.36
CA LEU A 361 29.82 2.39 -26.22
C LEU A 361 28.82 2.86 -25.17
N LEU A 362 27.70 2.15 -25.01
CA LEU A 362 26.61 2.55 -24.11
C LEU A 362 27.06 2.66 -22.65
N GLU A 363 28.03 1.84 -22.22
CA GLU A 363 28.60 1.87 -20.87
C GLU A 363 29.27 3.22 -20.53
N ARG A 364 29.69 3.98 -21.54
CA ARG A 364 30.41 5.26 -21.41
C ARG A 364 29.65 6.44 -21.99
N SER A 365 28.50 6.19 -22.62
CA SER A 365 27.69 7.21 -23.26
C SER A 365 26.94 8.05 -22.24
N VAL A 366 26.76 9.33 -22.58
CA VAL A 366 25.79 10.19 -21.89
C VAL A 366 24.39 9.70 -22.30
N CYS A 367 23.61 9.27 -21.32
CA CYS A 367 22.23 8.81 -21.53
C CYS A 367 21.24 9.94 -21.21
N GLN A 368 20.34 10.21 -22.13
CA GLN A 368 19.18 11.08 -21.94
C GLN A 368 17.91 10.25 -22.00
N SER A 369 17.13 10.27 -20.92
CA SER A 369 15.82 9.61 -20.86
C SER A 369 14.70 10.60 -21.10
N ARG A 370 13.73 10.24 -21.94
CA ARG A 370 12.46 10.96 -22.12
C ARG A 370 11.28 9.99 -22.14
N LYS A 371 10.11 10.49 -21.79
CA LYS A 371 8.84 9.76 -21.89
C LYS A 371 7.97 10.44 -22.93
N ASP A 372 7.43 9.65 -23.85
CA ASP A 372 6.49 10.09 -24.87
C ASP A 372 5.24 9.21 -24.79
N GLU A 373 4.16 9.73 -24.20
CA GLU A 373 2.98 8.95 -23.82
C GLU A 373 3.34 7.68 -23.02
N ASN A 374 3.15 6.49 -23.59
CA ASN A 374 3.48 5.20 -22.99
C ASN A 374 4.89 4.71 -23.36
N TRP A 375 5.65 5.45 -24.18
CA TRP A 375 6.98 5.06 -24.60
C TRP A 375 8.04 5.64 -23.67
N GLN A 376 8.91 4.77 -23.17
CA GLN A 376 10.17 5.15 -22.55
C GLN A 376 11.26 5.13 -23.60
N ILE A 377 11.95 6.24 -23.77
CA ILE A 377 12.98 6.44 -24.80
C ILE A 377 14.27 6.86 -24.11
N GLU A 378 15.34 6.11 -24.37
CA GLU A 378 16.69 6.38 -23.89
C GLU A 378 17.60 6.64 -25.08
N VAL A 379 18.25 7.80 -25.10
CA VAL A 379 19.19 8.20 -26.16
C VAL A 379 20.59 8.19 -25.58
N PHE A 380 21.45 7.32 -26.11
CA PHE A 380 22.84 7.18 -25.73
C PHE A 380 23.72 7.89 -26.75
N TRP A 381 24.24 9.05 -26.37
CA TRP A 381 25.09 9.86 -27.24
C TRP A 381 26.51 9.27 -27.31
N PHE A 382 27.04 9.19 -28.52
CA PHE A 382 28.42 8.77 -28.75
C PHE A 382 29.39 9.93 -28.58
N ASP A 383 30.68 9.61 -28.44
CA ASP A 383 31.74 10.61 -28.33
C ASP A 383 31.74 11.53 -29.56
N GLU A 384 31.66 12.84 -29.33
CA GLU A 384 31.64 13.86 -30.40
C GLU A 384 32.96 13.95 -31.17
N ILE A 385 34.08 13.55 -30.55
CA ILE A 385 35.43 13.61 -31.13
C ILE A 385 35.63 12.47 -32.16
N GLN A 386 34.99 11.33 -31.93
CA GLN A 386 35.16 10.14 -32.75
C GLN A 386 33.95 9.92 -33.66
N GLU A 387 34.19 9.72 -34.95
CA GLU A 387 33.12 9.43 -35.89
C GLU A 387 32.82 7.93 -35.98
N TYR A 388 31.54 7.60 -35.81
CA TYR A 388 31.04 6.24 -35.93
C TYR A 388 30.12 6.13 -37.13
N TYR A 389 30.24 5.03 -37.86
CA TYR A 389 29.41 4.74 -39.02
C TYR A 389 28.77 3.37 -38.92
N VAL A 390 27.57 3.25 -39.50
CA VAL A 390 26.91 1.97 -39.77
C VAL A 390 26.81 1.76 -41.28
N LYS A 391 26.82 0.50 -41.71
CA LYS A 391 26.75 0.13 -43.11
C LYS A 391 25.36 -0.36 -43.47
N SER A 392 24.71 0.25 -44.46
CA SER A 392 23.43 -0.19 -45.01
C SER A 392 23.59 -1.56 -45.69
N VAL A 393 22.66 -2.48 -45.42
CA VAL A 393 22.63 -3.81 -46.06
C VAL A 393 22.16 -3.71 -47.51
N GLY A 394 21.27 -2.77 -47.82
CA GLY A 394 20.69 -2.61 -49.16
C GLY A 394 21.63 -1.89 -50.13
N SER A 395 22.06 -0.68 -49.78
CA SER A 395 22.88 0.17 -50.64
C SER A 395 24.38 -0.03 -50.46
N GLY A 396 24.81 -0.59 -49.31
CA GLY A 396 26.21 -0.61 -48.92
C GLY A 396 26.75 0.75 -48.43
N ASN A 397 25.91 1.79 -48.38
CA ASN A 397 26.29 3.13 -47.95
C ASN A 397 26.73 3.14 -46.48
N MET A 398 27.69 4.03 -46.18
CA MET A 398 28.14 4.31 -44.81
C MET A 398 27.41 5.53 -44.29
N TYR A 399 26.69 5.37 -43.18
CA TYR A 399 25.97 6.48 -42.54
C TYR A 399 26.58 6.81 -41.20
N ARG A 400 26.91 8.08 -40.99
CA ARG A 400 27.43 8.56 -39.71
C ARG A 400 26.32 8.51 -38.67
N VAL A 401 26.65 7.99 -37.50
CA VAL A 401 25.76 7.89 -36.35
C VAL A 401 26.35 8.62 -35.16
N ILE A 402 25.49 9.32 -34.43
CA ILE A 402 25.89 10.16 -33.29
C ILE A 402 25.26 9.70 -31.97
N ALA A 403 24.24 8.85 -32.03
CA ALA A 403 23.62 8.24 -30.87
C ALA A 403 22.91 6.93 -31.22
N LEU A 404 22.63 6.12 -30.21
CA LEU A 404 21.68 5.01 -30.27
C LEU A 404 20.46 5.36 -29.42
N GLU A 405 19.28 5.33 -30.02
CA GLU A 405 18.01 5.40 -29.32
C GLU A 405 17.49 4.00 -29.04
N MET A 406 17.13 3.74 -27.79
CA MET A 406 16.43 2.55 -27.34
C MET A 406 15.05 2.97 -26.84
N SER A 407 13.99 2.38 -27.38
CA SER A 407 12.62 2.68 -26.96
C SER A 407 11.85 1.41 -26.59
N ARG A 408 11.00 1.54 -25.57
CA ARG A 408 10.12 0.47 -25.10
C ARG A 408 8.75 1.06 -24.79
N GLU A 409 7.71 0.39 -25.26
CA GLU A 409 6.33 0.71 -24.87
C GLU A 409 6.03 0.15 -23.49
N GLN A 410 5.39 0.95 -22.64
CA GLN A 410 4.77 0.46 -21.41
C GLN A 410 3.44 -0.21 -21.76
N ILE A 411 3.39 -1.53 -21.64
CA ILE A 411 2.24 -2.35 -22.05
C ILE A 411 1.27 -2.64 -20.90
N ARG A 412 1.74 -2.58 -19.64
CA ARG A 412 0.89 -2.78 -18.45
C ARG A 412 1.55 -2.24 -17.17
N LYS A 413 0.80 -2.34 -16.07
CA LYS A 413 1.29 -2.21 -14.70
C LYS A 413 0.95 -3.48 -13.92
N VAL A 414 1.77 -3.82 -12.93
CA VAL A 414 1.64 -5.02 -12.10
C VAL A 414 0.85 -4.78 -10.84
#